data_AF-A0A1W5XN01-F1
#
_entry.id   AF-A0A1W5XN01-F1
#
_cell.length_a   1.000
_cell.length_b   1.000
_cell.length_c   1.000
_cell.angle_alpha   90.00
_cell.angle_beta   90.00
_cell.angle_gamma   90.00
#
_symmetry.space_group_name_H-M   'P 1'
#
loop_
_entity.id
_entity.type
_entity.pdbx_description
1 polymer ?
#
loop_
_entity_poly.entity_id
_entity_poly.type
_entity_poly.pdbx_seq_one_letter_code
_entity_poly.pdbx_strand_id
1 'polypeptide(L)'
;MSRIRSAATLDRRTFLAATGAVGAATGLGLAFGGPGRTAEAATVSPGPAPAAPISVDAPAVPRAPFTRGTTLAGVATPRGTGGYRRLADGPAWDRVVRAELAAAHAGRARRRTALASFVQLTDLHLVDVQSPLRYEYLRAETASAWRPQEALSVAGVVSLIERVNALPGGPATGAPLSFVITTGDNTDNNSKLELEWFLTAMSGGRITPNSGDPRRYEGVQDSGLKLYWQPDSALRDADKALGFPQLHGFLDAAIRTVHSPGLRLPWYSTVGNHDSLPGGCYAPGDPFFTDLATGGHKLETLPAAEAAKVWKAVKDGLDPKGADFKRMLKAHAKQARRVTPDERRAPFTRAEYLRAHLDPSHAGHGPHGHGYTAANLAENRLYYTFRVSDHVLGISLDTTDPGGHYTGSVGEAQLRWLERTLKENEKGEKAHVLVFSHHTSKTMDNTRPDPARPHEKRYGGAALVELLAAHPRVVGWINGHSHKNDITPHGSFWEVSTASHIDFPQLARVIELVDNHDGTLSLITTLVESAAPHRTDFSDLSQTGLAALYRELSFNAPEARKDLVGTARDRNVELLLKRR
;
A
#
# COMPACT_ATOMS: atom_id res chain seq x y z
N MET A 1 54.45 4.87 23.54
CA MET A 1 53.94 3.59 22.95
C MET A 1 52.44 3.79 22.74
N SER A 2 51.90 3.71 21.50
CA SER A 2 51.50 2.48 20.79
C SER A 2 50.32 1.77 21.50
N ARG A 3 49.13 1.57 20.90
CA ARG A 3 48.73 1.57 19.47
C ARG A 3 47.26 2.02 19.24
N ILE A 4 46.89 2.19 17.97
CA ILE A 4 45.55 2.57 17.46
C ILE A 4 44.90 1.36 16.78
N ARG A 5 43.54 1.34 16.69
CA ARG A 5 42.61 0.64 15.76
C ARG A 5 41.53 -0.19 16.50
N SER A 6 40.29 -0.29 16.04
CA SER A 6 39.62 0.37 14.90
C SER A 6 38.12 0.50 15.16
N ALA A 7 37.46 1.45 14.49
CA ALA A 7 36.00 1.55 14.50
C ALA A 7 35.37 0.45 13.62
N ALA A 8 34.30 -0.18 14.12
CA ALA A 8 33.36 -0.92 13.29
C ALA A 8 32.25 0.04 12.84
N THR A 9 32.19 0.38 11.56
CA THR A 9 31.12 1.19 10.98
C THR A 9 29.84 0.37 10.88
N LEU A 10 28.97 0.45 11.88
CA LEU A 10 27.59 -0.03 11.79
C LEU A 10 26.89 0.68 10.63
N ASP A 11 26.43 -0.08 9.62
CA ASP A 11 25.77 0.51 8.45
C ASP A 11 24.40 1.08 8.85
N ARG A 12 24.25 2.39 8.69
CA ARG A 12 23.01 3.13 8.98
C ARG A 12 21.88 2.81 7.99
N ARG A 13 22.16 2.11 6.88
CA ARG A 13 21.19 1.87 5.80
C ARG A 13 20.07 0.90 6.18
N THR A 14 20.36 -0.16 6.94
CA THR A 14 19.36 -1.18 7.33
C THR A 14 18.26 -0.63 8.25
N PHE A 15 18.54 0.46 8.99
CA PHE A 15 17.57 1.10 9.90
C PHE A 15 16.39 1.77 9.16
N LEU A 16 16.54 2.08 7.87
CA LEU A 16 15.58 2.89 7.12
C LEU A 16 14.32 2.12 6.65
N ALA A 17 14.38 0.78 6.57
CA ALA A 17 13.21 -0.04 6.25
C ALA A 17 12.33 -0.30 7.49
N ALA A 18 12.93 -0.73 8.60
CA ALA A 18 12.27 -1.23 9.81
C ALA A 18 11.53 -0.17 10.68
N THR A 19 11.25 1.01 10.12
CA THR A 19 10.42 2.06 10.75
C THR A 19 9.37 2.66 9.78
N GLY A 20 9.14 2.00 8.64
CA GLY A 20 7.93 2.19 7.81
C GLY A 20 6.98 1.00 8.01
N ALA A 21 7.30 -0.12 7.37
CA ALA A 21 6.50 -1.36 7.34
C ALA A 21 6.13 -1.99 8.71
N VAL A 22 6.77 -1.58 9.82
CA VAL A 22 6.44 -2.11 11.16
C VAL A 22 5.35 -1.29 11.87
N GLY A 23 5.00 -0.11 11.35
CA GLY A 23 4.02 0.81 11.94
C GLY A 23 2.55 0.58 11.53
N ALA A 24 2.24 -0.52 10.84
CA ALA A 24 0.89 -0.77 10.28
C ALA A 24 0.38 -2.22 10.44
N ALA A 25 1.08 -3.06 11.19
CA ALA A 25 0.79 -4.50 11.31
C ALA A 25 -0.09 -4.78 12.54
N THR A 26 -1.21 -5.55 12.49
CA THR A 26 -1.60 -6.72 13.39
C THR A 26 -3.11 -7.18 13.23
N GLY A 27 -3.59 -8.40 12.86
CA GLY A 27 -3.25 -9.86 12.91
C GLY A 27 -4.29 -10.71 12.06
N LEU A 28 -4.65 -12.01 12.32
CA LEU A 28 -5.85 -12.81 11.81
C LEU A 28 -5.74 -14.39 11.70
N GLY A 29 -6.85 -15.19 11.59
CA GLY A 29 -6.88 -16.65 11.19
C GLY A 29 -7.93 -17.65 11.81
N LEU A 30 -8.56 -18.59 11.05
CA LEU A 30 -9.85 -19.32 11.35
C LEU A 30 -9.75 -20.80 11.83
N ALA A 31 -10.72 -21.36 12.59
CA ALA A 31 -11.51 -22.58 12.24
C ALA A 31 -12.25 -23.34 13.40
N PHE A 32 -13.43 -23.92 13.08
CA PHE A 32 -13.78 -25.37 13.11
C PHE A 32 -15.31 -25.55 12.80
N GLY A 33 -15.88 -26.70 12.43
CA GLY A 33 -15.34 -28.01 12.02
C GLY A 33 -16.38 -29.15 12.10
N GLY A 34 -16.62 -29.93 11.02
CA GLY A 34 -17.56 -31.07 11.02
C GLY A 34 -17.59 -31.87 9.68
N PRO A 35 -18.00 -33.16 9.62
CA PRO A 35 -17.44 -34.10 8.63
C PRO A 35 -18.39 -34.70 7.57
N GLY A 36 -17.80 -35.11 6.43
CA GLY A 36 -18.09 -36.41 5.83
C GLY A 36 -18.89 -36.48 4.52
N ARG A 37 -18.20 -36.43 3.36
CA ARG A 37 -18.52 -37.26 2.18
C ARG A 37 -17.37 -37.26 1.16
N THR A 38 -17.15 -38.40 0.51
CA THR A 38 -16.26 -38.52 -0.66
C THR A 38 -16.96 -37.97 -1.91
N ALA A 39 -16.32 -37.03 -2.60
CA ALA A 39 -16.75 -36.56 -3.91
C ALA A 39 -15.71 -36.96 -4.97
N GLU A 40 -16.18 -37.48 -6.10
CA GLU A 40 -15.32 -37.87 -7.23
C GLU A 40 -14.79 -36.64 -7.97
N ALA A 41 -13.62 -36.78 -8.60
CA ALA A 41 -12.96 -35.67 -9.28
C ALA A 41 -13.66 -35.31 -10.59
N ALA A 42 -14.44 -34.23 -10.58
CA ALA A 42 -15.00 -33.65 -11.80
C ALA A 42 -13.88 -33.15 -12.72
N THR A 43 -13.90 -33.56 -13.99
CA THR A 43 -12.92 -33.16 -15.01
C THR A 43 -13.14 -31.72 -15.45
N VAL A 44 -12.37 -30.79 -14.86
CA VAL A 44 -12.39 -29.38 -15.26
C VAL A 44 -11.74 -29.22 -16.63
N SER A 45 -12.56 -28.99 -17.66
CA SER A 45 -12.06 -28.55 -18.98
C SER A 45 -11.38 -27.17 -18.85
N PRO A 46 -10.29 -26.91 -19.61
CA PRO A 46 -9.64 -25.61 -19.58
C PRO A 46 -10.61 -24.52 -20.04
N GLY A 47 -10.77 -23.48 -19.23
CA GLY A 47 -11.58 -22.31 -19.59
C GLY A 47 -10.98 -21.53 -20.76
N PRO A 48 -11.78 -20.68 -21.43
CA PRO A 48 -11.28 -19.83 -22.51
C PRO A 48 -10.17 -18.89 -22.02
N ALA A 49 -9.29 -18.49 -22.94
CA ALA A 49 -8.27 -17.49 -22.69
C ALA A 49 -8.89 -16.18 -22.12
N PRO A 50 -8.17 -15.43 -21.27
CA PRO A 50 -8.68 -14.18 -20.72
C PRO A 50 -9.07 -13.24 -21.86
N ALA A 51 -10.26 -12.65 -21.76
CA ALA A 51 -10.71 -11.66 -22.71
C ALA A 51 -9.71 -10.50 -22.77
N ALA A 52 -9.33 -10.09 -23.99
CA ALA A 52 -8.51 -8.90 -24.16
C ALA A 52 -9.23 -7.70 -23.52
N PRO A 53 -8.53 -6.82 -22.77
CA PRO A 53 -9.14 -5.61 -22.27
C PRO A 53 -9.68 -4.82 -23.46
N ILE A 54 -10.95 -4.41 -23.38
CA ILE A 54 -11.55 -3.55 -24.41
C ILE A 54 -10.72 -2.26 -24.46
N SER A 55 -10.14 -1.98 -25.62
CA SER A 55 -9.48 -0.71 -25.88
C SER A 55 -10.48 0.42 -25.64
N VAL A 56 -10.32 1.15 -24.54
CA VAL A 56 -11.05 2.40 -24.34
C VAL A 56 -10.51 3.37 -25.39
N ASP A 57 -11.34 3.74 -26.36
CA ASP A 57 -10.94 4.67 -27.42
C ASP A 57 -10.39 5.95 -26.79
N ALA A 58 -9.09 6.17 -26.97
CA ALA A 58 -8.38 7.26 -26.33
C ALA A 58 -8.96 8.60 -26.82
N PRO A 59 -9.51 9.46 -25.93
CA PRO A 59 -10.13 10.71 -26.35
C PRO A 59 -9.12 11.58 -27.11
N ALA A 60 -9.59 12.19 -28.20
CA ALA A 60 -8.73 12.65 -29.29
C ALA A 60 -7.71 13.73 -28.87
N VAL A 61 -6.43 13.42 -29.17
CA VAL A 61 -5.25 14.31 -29.12
C VAL A 61 -4.84 14.74 -27.69
N PRO A 62 -3.53 14.73 -27.34
CA PRO A 62 -3.08 15.14 -26.02
C PRO A 62 -3.49 16.57 -25.68
N ARG A 63 -3.89 16.77 -24.41
CA ARG A 63 -3.94 18.11 -23.82
C ARG A 63 -2.53 18.67 -23.70
N ALA A 64 -2.38 19.98 -23.49
CA ALA A 64 -1.07 20.54 -23.17
C ALA A 64 -0.55 20.00 -21.82
N PRO A 65 0.78 19.85 -21.62
CA PRO A 65 1.35 19.56 -20.31
C PRO A 65 0.87 20.58 -19.25
N PHE A 66 0.58 20.09 -18.05
CA PHE A 66 -0.12 20.88 -17.03
C PHE A 66 0.41 20.61 -15.61
N THR A 67 0.08 21.51 -14.68
CA THR A 67 0.52 21.43 -13.28
C THR A 67 -0.63 21.33 -12.28
N ARG A 68 -1.79 21.94 -12.57
CA ARG A 68 -2.99 21.94 -11.71
C ARG A 68 -3.37 20.52 -11.29
N GLY A 69 -3.67 20.34 -9.99
CA GLY A 69 -4.02 19.03 -9.42
C GLY A 69 -2.82 18.16 -9.07
N THR A 70 -1.59 18.64 -9.23
CA THR A 70 -0.35 17.90 -8.92
C THR A 70 0.60 18.75 -8.07
N THR A 71 1.62 18.12 -7.49
CA THR A 71 2.69 18.79 -6.75
C THR A 71 3.54 19.76 -7.61
N LEU A 72 3.37 19.78 -8.95
CA LEU A 72 3.94 20.80 -9.84
C LEU A 72 3.23 22.17 -9.74
N ALA A 73 2.06 22.26 -9.08
CA ALA A 73 1.35 23.53 -8.86
C ALA A 73 1.51 24.07 -7.43
N GLY A 74 1.72 23.18 -6.45
CA GLY A 74 1.84 23.49 -5.03
C GLY A 74 1.67 22.23 -4.20
N VAL A 75 2.06 22.28 -2.92
CA VAL A 75 1.94 21.13 -1.98
C VAL A 75 1.45 21.57 -0.61
N ALA A 76 0.76 20.69 0.14
CA ALA A 76 0.45 20.96 1.54
C ALA A 76 1.73 21.07 2.38
N THR A 77 1.92 22.24 2.99
CA THR A 77 3.14 22.65 3.69
C THR A 77 2.81 23.09 5.11
N PRO A 78 3.50 22.56 6.13
CA PRO A 78 3.27 22.93 7.52
C PRO A 78 3.63 24.39 7.78
N ARG A 79 2.81 25.08 8.58
CA ARG A 79 3.04 26.46 8.99
C ARG A 79 3.44 26.55 10.47
N GLY A 80 4.36 27.47 10.78
CA GLY A 80 4.94 27.63 12.11
C GLY A 80 6.04 26.62 12.45
N THR A 81 6.63 26.79 13.62
CA THR A 81 7.79 26.03 14.14
C THR A 81 7.53 25.34 15.49
N GLY A 82 6.31 25.44 16.03
CA GLY A 82 5.90 24.74 17.26
C GLY A 82 5.59 23.25 17.06
N GLY A 83 4.90 22.66 18.06
CA GLY A 83 4.51 21.25 18.12
C GLY A 83 3.51 20.85 17.03
N TYR A 84 2.22 20.72 17.38
CA TYR A 84 1.16 20.56 16.38
C TYR A 84 1.15 21.77 15.43
N ARG A 85 1.26 21.51 14.12
CA ARG A 85 1.35 22.53 13.07
C ARG A 85 0.26 22.34 12.04
N ARG A 86 -0.42 23.43 11.72
CA ARG A 86 -1.46 23.46 10.68
C ARG A 86 -0.83 23.34 9.30
N LEU A 87 -1.48 22.61 8.39
CA LEU A 87 -1.12 22.60 6.98
C LEU A 87 -1.72 23.81 6.26
N ALA A 88 -1.08 24.25 5.18
CA ALA A 88 -1.60 25.21 4.22
C ALA A 88 -0.88 25.08 2.88
N ASP A 89 -1.30 25.82 1.87
CA ASP A 89 -0.64 25.88 0.57
C ASP A 89 0.84 26.26 0.69
N GLY A 90 1.68 25.60 -0.10
CA GLY A 90 3.11 25.90 -0.22
C GLY A 90 3.64 25.69 -1.64
N PRO A 91 4.95 25.91 -1.84
CA PRO A 91 5.56 25.97 -3.16
C PRO A 91 5.46 24.65 -3.91
N ALA A 92 5.39 24.74 -5.24
CA ALA A 92 5.50 23.59 -6.12
C ALA A 92 6.87 22.89 -5.98
N TRP A 93 6.93 21.62 -6.42
CA TRP A 93 8.18 20.90 -6.59
C TRP A 93 8.52 20.76 -8.07
N ASP A 94 9.60 21.39 -8.51
CA ASP A 94 10.09 21.31 -9.89
C ASP A 94 10.42 19.87 -10.32
N ARG A 95 10.37 19.61 -11.63
CA ARG A 95 10.73 18.31 -12.20
C ARG A 95 12.25 18.20 -12.40
N VAL A 96 12.89 17.28 -11.68
CA VAL A 96 14.33 17.01 -11.82
C VAL A 96 14.60 15.96 -12.90
N VAL A 97 15.54 16.22 -13.81
CA VAL A 97 15.99 15.23 -14.80
C VAL A 97 17.07 14.33 -14.17
N ARG A 98 16.91 13.02 -14.31
CA ARG A 98 17.88 12.00 -13.87
C ARG A 98 18.43 11.27 -15.09
N ALA A 99 19.74 11.40 -15.29
CA ALA A 99 20.47 10.97 -16.49
C ALA A 99 21.42 9.79 -16.22
N GLU A 100 21.31 9.16 -15.04
CA GLU A 100 22.22 8.08 -14.61
C GLU A 100 22.27 6.87 -15.57
N LEU A 101 21.18 6.58 -16.31
CA LEU A 101 21.11 5.43 -17.24
C LEU A 101 21.14 5.83 -18.73
N ALA A 102 20.90 7.11 -19.07
CA ALA A 102 21.05 7.66 -20.41
C ALA A 102 21.18 9.19 -20.41
N ALA A 103 21.89 9.73 -21.41
CA ALA A 103 22.12 11.16 -21.57
C ALA A 103 20.85 11.93 -21.98
N ALA A 104 20.74 13.18 -21.55
CA ALA A 104 19.59 14.04 -21.81
C ALA A 104 19.72 14.79 -23.16
N HIS A 105 19.07 14.28 -24.21
CA HIS A 105 19.10 14.93 -25.53
C HIS A 105 18.23 16.19 -25.61
N ALA A 106 18.67 17.15 -26.43
CA ALA A 106 18.00 18.43 -26.62
C ALA A 106 16.66 18.27 -27.37
N GLY A 107 15.68 19.11 -27.02
CA GLY A 107 14.38 19.14 -27.70
C GLY A 107 13.48 17.92 -27.50
N ARG A 108 13.89 16.87 -26.79
CA ARG A 108 13.09 15.63 -26.57
C ARG A 108 11.66 15.90 -26.10
N ALA A 109 11.47 16.89 -25.22
CA ALA A 109 10.16 17.29 -24.71
C ALA A 109 9.18 17.82 -25.78
N ARG A 110 9.68 18.21 -26.97
CA ARG A 110 8.88 18.60 -28.14
C ARG A 110 8.73 17.48 -29.18
N ARG A 111 9.47 16.37 -29.05
CA ARG A 111 9.47 15.24 -29.99
C ARG A 111 8.81 13.97 -29.42
N ARG A 112 8.76 13.84 -28.09
CA ARG A 112 8.37 12.60 -27.41
C ARG A 112 6.92 12.17 -27.64
N THR A 113 6.70 10.86 -27.67
CA THR A 113 5.36 10.23 -27.73
C THR A 113 5.14 9.39 -26.47
N ALA A 114 3.96 9.49 -25.86
CA ALA A 114 3.60 8.63 -24.74
C ALA A 114 3.34 7.18 -25.22
N LEU A 115 3.96 6.22 -24.56
CA LEU A 115 3.75 4.78 -24.73
C LEU A 115 2.79 4.22 -23.67
N ALA A 116 2.75 4.84 -22.49
CA ALA A 116 1.79 4.57 -21.43
C ALA A 116 1.63 5.79 -20.51
N SER A 117 0.44 6.00 -19.95
CA SER A 117 0.20 6.96 -18.87
C SER A 117 -0.79 6.38 -17.85
N PHE A 118 -0.43 6.33 -16.58
CA PHE A 118 -1.22 5.66 -15.54
C PHE A 118 -0.94 6.24 -14.15
N VAL A 119 -1.72 5.83 -13.15
CA VAL A 119 -1.51 6.22 -11.75
C VAL A 119 -1.16 5.00 -10.90
N GLN A 120 -0.11 5.12 -10.09
CA GLN A 120 0.18 4.22 -8.97
C GLN A 120 -0.46 4.77 -7.69
N LEU A 121 -1.21 3.91 -7.01
CA LEU A 121 -1.54 4.00 -5.59
C LEU A 121 -0.76 2.92 -4.84
N THR A 122 -0.45 3.11 -3.56
CA THR A 122 0.22 2.08 -2.77
C THR A 122 -0.02 2.26 -1.29
N ASP A 123 -0.04 1.15 -0.53
CA ASP A 123 -0.04 1.18 0.93
C ASP A 123 -1.21 2.08 1.41
N LEU A 124 -2.41 1.71 0.95
CA LEU A 124 -3.67 2.43 1.22
C LEU A 124 -4.10 2.30 2.68
N HIS A 125 -3.89 1.11 3.26
CA HIS A 125 -4.33 0.70 4.60
C HIS A 125 -5.72 1.26 4.95
N LEU A 126 -6.78 0.66 4.41
CA LEU A 126 -8.09 0.83 5.01
C LEU A 126 -8.11 0.05 6.33
N VAL A 127 -8.24 0.77 7.44
CA VAL A 127 -8.01 0.26 8.80
C VAL A 127 -9.32 0.07 9.55
N ASP A 128 -9.64 -1.14 9.99
CA ASP A 128 -10.63 -1.33 11.06
C ASP A 128 -9.97 -1.09 12.44
N VAL A 129 -9.87 0.19 12.81
CA VAL A 129 -9.32 0.63 14.12
C VAL A 129 -10.06 0.07 15.33
N GLN A 130 -11.28 -0.44 15.14
CA GLN A 130 -12.10 -1.04 16.19
C GLN A 130 -11.89 -2.55 16.31
N SER A 131 -11.14 -3.16 15.38
CA SER A 131 -10.80 -4.58 15.43
C SER A 131 -10.06 -4.92 16.74
N PRO A 132 -10.47 -5.97 17.48
CA PRO A 132 -9.81 -6.44 18.71
C PRO A 132 -8.36 -6.88 18.51
N LEU A 133 -8.02 -7.11 17.25
CA LEU A 133 -6.83 -7.77 16.73
C LEU A 133 -5.60 -6.85 16.66
N ARG A 134 -5.84 -5.54 16.55
CA ARG A 134 -4.85 -4.48 16.37
C ARG A 134 -3.92 -4.40 17.59
N TYR A 135 -2.63 -4.18 17.37
CA TYR A 135 -1.58 -4.16 18.39
C TYR A 135 -1.36 -2.76 19.00
N GLU A 136 -2.40 -1.93 19.08
CA GLU A 136 -2.30 -0.49 19.40
C GLU A 136 -1.65 -0.26 20.78
N TYR A 137 -1.76 -1.25 21.69
CA TYR A 137 -1.06 -1.31 22.97
C TYR A 137 0.48 -1.30 22.89
N LEU A 138 1.08 -1.60 21.73
CA LEU A 138 2.51 -1.43 21.47
C LEU A 138 2.93 0.05 21.43
N ARG A 139 1.96 0.98 21.44
CA ARG A 139 2.18 2.41 21.71
C ARG A 139 2.83 2.68 23.09
N ALA A 140 2.85 1.69 23.98
CA ALA A 140 3.64 1.73 25.21
C ALA A 140 5.18 1.61 24.99
N GLU A 141 5.64 1.27 23.78
CA GLU A 141 7.05 1.22 23.36
C GLU A 141 7.36 2.26 22.26
N THR A 142 6.54 2.34 21.21
CA THR A 142 6.74 3.28 20.09
C THR A 142 5.44 3.91 19.66
N ALA A 143 5.41 5.25 19.54
CA ALA A 143 4.21 5.96 19.13
C ALA A 143 3.76 5.65 17.70
N SER A 144 4.63 5.04 16.87
CA SER A 144 4.30 4.59 15.51
C SER A 144 3.32 3.40 15.42
N ALA A 145 3.12 2.64 16.51
CA ALA A 145 2.26 1.45 16.51
C ALA A 145 0.74 1.71 16.57
N TRP A 146 0.33 2.98 16.66
CA TRP A 146 -1.04 3.45 16.43
C TRP A 146 -0.98 4.93 16.04
N ARG A 147 -1.74 5.36 15.03
CA ARG A 147 -1.61 6.71 14.46
C ARG A 147 -2.95 7.46 14.50
N PRO A 148 -3.01 8.71 15.03
CA PRO A 148 -4.25 9.48 15.23
C PRO A 148 -5.19 9.65 14.04
N GLN A 149 -4.71 9.45 12.80
CA GLN A 149 -5.50 9.58 11.58
C GLN A 149 -6.20 8.28 11.11
N GLU A 150 -5.88 7.10 11.65
CA GLU A 150 -6.23 5.80 11.02
C GLU A 150 -7.73 5.59 10.83
N ALA A 151 -8.56 6.10 11.75
CA ALA A 151 -10.02 6.09 11.67
C ALA A 151 -10.60 6.87 10.46
N LEU A 152 -9.79 7.69 9.78
CA LEU A 152 -10.20 8.49 8.61
C LEU A 152 -9.65 7.95 7.28
N SER A 153 -9.01 6.77 7.28
CA SER A 153 -8.42 6.11 6.11
C SER A 153 -9.38 6.06 4.91
N VAL A 154 -10.63 5.63 5.11
CA VAL A 154 -11.67 5.59 4.06
C VAL A 154 -11.95 6.97 3.46
N ALA A 155 -12.07 8.03 4.27
CA ALA A 155 -12.27 9.40 3.76
C ALA A 155 -11.04 9.91 2.99
N GLY A 156 -9.83 9.58 3.47
CA GLY A 156 -8.57 9.88 2.78
C GLY A 156 -8.47 9.23 1.40
N VAL A 157 -8.76 7.93 1.30
CA VAL A 157 -8.74 7.17 0.04
C VAL A 157 -9.82 7.66 -0.93
N VAL A 158 -11.03 7.93 -0.46
CA VAL A 158 -12.09 8.50 -1.31
C VAL A 158 -11.67 9.85 -1.89
N SER A 159 -11.06 10.73 -1.09
CA SER A 159 -10.58 12.01 -1.60
C SER A 159 -9.34 11.89 -2.51
N LEU A 160 -8.58 10.80 -2.40
CA LEU A 160 -7.53 10.47 -3.36
C LEU A 160 -8.12 10.04 -4.72
N ILE A 161 -9.17 9.22 -4.70
CA ILE A 161 -9.93 8.80 -5.89
C ILE A 161 -10.61 10.01 -6.56
N GLU A 162 -11.19 10.94 -5.78
CA GLU A 162 -11.69 12.23 -6.26
C GLU A 162 -10.61 13.02 -7.04
N ARG A 163 -9.36 13.04 -6.54
CA ARG A 163 -8.25 13.72 -7.23
C ARG A 163 -7.88 13.00 -8.52
N VAL A 164 -7.69 11.69 -8.48
CA VAL A 164 -7.30 10.88 -9.66
C VAL A 164 -8.34 11.07 -10.78
N ASN A 165 -9.63 11.02 -10.44
CA ASN A 165 -10.73 11.30 -11.35
C ASN A 165 -10.71 12.72 -11.93
N ALA A 166 -10.17 13.70 -11.20
CA ALA A 166 -10.07 15.10 -11.63
C ALA A 166 -8.81 15.40 -12.46
N LEU A 167 -7.88 14.45 -12.62
CA LEU A 167 -6.71 14.64 -13.47
C LEU A 167 -7.12 14.64 -14.96
N PRO A 168 -6.74 15.66 -15.75
CA PRO A 168 -7.13 15.74 -17.15
C PRO A 168 -6.29 14.85 -18.10
N GLY A 169 -5.27 14.15 -17.59
CA GLY A 169 -4.33 13.31 -18.34
C GLY A 169 -3.00 13.14 -17.58
N GLY A 170 -1.96 12.66 -18.27
CA GLY A 170 -0.57 12.65 -17.77
C GLY A 170 0.03 14.06 -17.71
N PRO A 171 0.57 14.53 -16.57
CA PRO A 171 1.08 15.92 -16.43
C PRO A 171 2.23 16.32 -17.37
N ALA A 172 3.05 15.39 -17.85
CA ALA A 172 4.24 15.68 -18.67
C ALA A 172 4.00 15.71 -20.18
N THR A 173 2.94 15.05 -20.65
CA THR A 173 2.59 14.88 -22.07
C THR A 173 1.14 15.26 -22.41
N GLY A 174 0.25 15.29 -21.42
CA GLY A 174 -1.19 15.46 -21.60
C GLY A 174 -1.90 14.30 -22.29
N ALA A 175 -1.25 13.14 -22.42
CA ALA A 175 -1.87 11.91 -22.88
C ALA A 175 -2.99 11.45 -21.92
N PRO A 176 -4.04 10.74 -22.40
CA PRO A 176 -5.04 10.15 -21.52
C PRO A 176 -4.42 9.17 -20.51
N LEU A 177 -4.92 9.16 -19.27
CA LEU A 177 -4.60 8.12 -18.30
C LEU A 177 -5.33 6.83 -18.72
N SER A 178 -4.60 5.73 -18.86
CA SER A 178 -5.14 4.45 -19.33
C SER A 178 -5.68 3.55 -18.22
N PHE A 179 -5.04 3.59 -17.03
CA PHE A 179 -5.44 2.78 -15.88
C PHE A 179 -4.90 3.35 -14.55
N VAL A 180 -5.33 2.74 -13.44
CA VAL A 180 -4.75 2.87 -12.09
C VAL A 180 -4.25 1.51 -11.62
N ILE A 181 -3.17 1.43 -10.85
CA ILE A 181 -2.73 0.19 -10.21
C ILE A 181 -2.41 0.42 -8.73
N THR A 182 -2.83 -0.51 -7.88
CA THR A 182 -2.36 -0.57 -6.49
C THR A 182 -1.15 -1.49 -6.39
N THR A 183 -0.10 -1.07 -5.67
CA THR A 183 1.07 -1.91 -5.37
C THR A 183 1.03 -2.49 -3.96
N GLY A 184 -0.11 -3.08 -3.58
CA GLY A 184 -0.29 -3.79 -2.31
C GLY A 184 -0.63 -2.91 -1.11
N ASP A 185 -0.91 -3.61 0.00
CA ASP A 185 -1.34 -3.09 1.30
C ASP A 185 -2.58 -2.20 1.15
N ASN A 186 -3.59 -2.82 0.55
CA ASN A 186 -4.90 -2.24 0.29
C ASN A 186 -5.73 -2.26 1.59
N THR A 187 -5.63 -3.38 2.31
CA THR A 187 -6.12 -3.61 3.68
C THR A 187 -4.97 -3.44 4.70
N ASP A 188 -5.30 -3.27 5.98
CA ASP A 188 -4.30 -3.10 7.05
C ASP A 188 -4.03 -4.43 7.78
N ASN A 189 -5.07 -5.25 7.92
CA ASN A 189 -5.09 -6.44 8.76
C ASN A 189 -5.80 -7.62 8.09
N ASN A 190 -5.61 -7.85 6.78
CA ASN A 190 -6.13 -8.99 6.00
C ASN A 190 -7.67 -9.23 6.18
N SER A 191 -8.42 -8.19 6.58
CA SER A 191 -9.79 -8.32 7.05
C SER A 191 -10.81 -8.25 5.90
N LYS A 192 -11.85 -9.09 5.97
CA LYS A 192 -12.96 -9.09 5.01
C LYS A 192 -13.67 -7.76 4.92
N LEU A 193 -13.85 -7.07 6.06
CA LEU A 193 -14.46 -5.75 6.12
C LEU A 193 -13.57 -4.67 5.48
N GLU A 194 -12.26 -4.68 5.75
CA GLU A 194 -11.30 -3.78 5.10
C GLU A 194 -11.24 -4.02 3.58
N LEU A 195 -11.35 -5.28 3.14
CA LEU A 195 -11.41 -5.66 1.72
C LEU A 195 -12.72 -5.20 1.05
N GLU A 196 -13.86 -5.35 1.71
CA GLU A 196 -15.16 -4.80 1.26
C GLU A 196 -15.05 -3.29 1.06
N TRP A 197 -14.47 -2.57 2.03
CA TRP A 197 -14.25 -1.13 1.94
C TRP A 197 -13.30 -0.76 0.80
N PHE A 198 -12.24 -1.53 0.56
CA PHE A 198 -11.29 -1.28 -0.52
C PHE A 198 -11.94 -1.44 -1.90
N LEU A 199 -12.61 -2.57 -2.14
CA LEU A 199 -13.28 -2.84 -3.41
C LEU A 199 -14.41 -1.83 -3.68
N THR A 200 -15.18 -1.49 -2.64
CA THR A 200 -16.24 -0.46 -2.72
C THR A 200 -15.65 0.95 -2.91
N ALA A 201 -14.47 1.26 -2.36
CA ALA A 201 -13.80 2.52 -2.60
C ALA A 201 -13.36 2.63 -4.06
N MET A 202 -12.64 1.63 -4.57
CA MET A 202 -12.08 1.62 -5.92
C MET A 202 -13.15 1.58 -7.01
N SER A 203 -14.24 0.84 -6.80
CA SER A 203 -15.29 0.66 -7.81
C SER A 203 -16.49 1.61 -7.65
N GLY A 204 -16.63 2.26 -6.49
CA GLY A 204 -17.66 3.25 -6.19
C GLY A 204 -18.81 2.67 -5.38
N GLY A 205 -19.37 3.46 -4.46
CA GLY A 205 -20.44 2.99 -3.57
C GLY A 205 -20.51 3.72 -2.23
N ARG A 206 -21.22 3.09 -1.28
CA ARG A 206 -21.37 3.57 0.11
C ARG A 206 -20.53 2.70 1.02
N ILE A 207 -19.64 3.31 1.81
CA ILE A 207 -18.78 2.62 2.77
C ILE A 207 -19.16 3.11 4.16
N THR A 208 -19.53 2.23 5.08
CA THR A 208 -19.67 2.62 6.50
C THR A 208 -18.44 2.09 7.24
N PRO A 209 -17.46 2.95 7.58
CA PRO A 209 -16.21 2.58 8.26
C PRO A 209 -16.46 2.24 9.75
N ASN A 210 -17.31 1.24 10.00
CA ASN A 210 -17.73 0.85 11.34
C ASN A 210 -17.83 -0.68 11.49
N SER A 211 -17.33 -1.19 12.61
CA SER A 211 -17.34 -2.61 12.99
C SER A 211 -17.78 -2.76 14.46
N GLY A 212 -18.41 -3.87 14.80
CA GLY A 212 -18.98 -4.06 16.14
C GLY A 212 -20.31 -3.32 16.30
N ASP A 213 -20.41 -2.41 17.28
CA ASP A 213 -21.66 -1.68 17.57
C ASP A 213 -22.05 -0.78 16.38
N PRO A 214 -23.19 -1.01 15.70
CA PRO A 214 -23.58 -0.25 14.52
C PRO A 214 -23.93 1.22 14.80
N ARG A 215 -23.88 1.67 16.07
CA ARG A 215 -24.22 3.02 16.52
C ARG A 215 -23.12 3.71 17.33
N ARG A 216 -21.99 3.05 17.60
CA ARG A 216 -20.93 3.57 18.48
C ARG A 216 -19.55 3.17 17.99
N TYR A 217 -18.57 4.02 18.27
CA TYR A 217 -17.16 3.69 18.14
C TYR A 217 -16.69 2.82 19.33
N GLU A 218 -15.83 1.84 19.07
CA GLU A 218 -15.29 0.87 20.04
C GLU A 218 -13.78 0.62 19.86
N GLY A 219 -13.01 1.68 19.56
CA GLY A 219 -11.55 1.65 19.40
C GLY A 219 -10.80 2.46 20.47
N VAL A 220 -9.46 2.50 20.40
CA VAL A 220 -8.63 3.13 21.45
C VAL A 220 -8.89 4.64 21.68
N GLN A 221 -9.53 5.33 20.74
CA GLN A 221 -9.86 6.75 20.81
C GLN A 221 -11.07 7.10 21.70
N ASP A 222 -11.87 6.13 22.17
CA ASP A 222 -12.90 6.33 23.22
C ASP A 222 -12.61 5.57 24.53
N SER A 223 -11.44 4.93 24.63
CA SER A 223 -11.02 4.13 25.80
C SER A 223 -10.88 4.91 27.11
N GLY A 224 -10.75 6.25 27.06
CA GLY A 224 -10.40 7.09 28.20
C GLY A 224 -8.93 6.99 28.62
N LEU A 225 -8.09 6.26 27.88
CA LEU A 225 -6.68 6.06 28.19
C LEU A 225 -5.83 7.24 27.69
N LYS A 226 -5.00 7.81 28.57
CA LYS A 226 -4.06 8.90 28.22
C LYS A 226 -2.97 8.52 27.20
N LEU A 227 -2.85 7.24 26.85
CA LEU A 227 -1.89 6.72 25.87
C LEU A 227 -2.25 7.10 24.43
N TYR A 228 -3.53 7.34 24.17
CA TYR A 228 -4.08 7.63 22.84
C TYR A 228 -4.80 8.98 22.85
N TRP A 229 -4.76 9.68 21.72
CA TRP A 229 -5.57 10.88 21.51
C TRP A 229 -7.07 10.54 21.66
N GLN A 230 -7.74 11.16 22.62
CA GLN A 230 -9.19 11.03 22.85
C GLN A 230 -9.90 12.25 22.24
N PRO A 231 -10.21 12.28 20.93
CA PRO A 231 -10.55 13.50 20.19
C PRO A 231 -11.74 14.26 20.79
N ASP A 232 -12.84 13.57 21.09
CA ASP A 232 -14.06 14.15 21.65
C ASP A 232 -13.93 14.59 23.12
N SER A 233 -12.98 14.00 23.85
CA SER A 233 -12.88 14.10 25.30
C SER A 233 -12.00 15.26 25.78
N ALA A 234 -12.44 15.92 26.87
CA ALA A 234 -11.65 16.92 27.58
C ALA A 234 -10.46 16.31 28.36
N LEU A 235 -10.25 14.98 28.29
CA LEU A 235 -9.07 14.34 28.85
C LEU A 235 -7.80 14.92 28.24
N ARG A 236 -6.89 15.40 29.10
CA ARG A 236 -5.52 15.73 28.73
C ARG A 236 -4.70 14.45 28.61
N ASP A 237 -4.78 13.84 27.44
CA ASP A 237 -3.95 12.72 26.96
C ASP A 237 -2.56 13.18 26.47
N ALA A 238 -1.71 12.22 26.06
CA ALA A 238 -0.35 12.47 25.59
C ALA A 238 -0.29 13.33 24.32
N ASP A 239 -1.23 13.16 23.39
CA ASP A 239 -1.22 13.82 22.09
C ASP A 239 -1.74 15.26 22.22
N LYS A 240 -2.75 15.50 23.05
CA LYS A 240 -3.14 16.88 23.44
C LYS A 240 -2.00 17.60 24.18
N ALA A 241 -1.11 16.88 24.87
CA ALA A 241 0.11 17.50 25.43
C ALA A 241 1.15 17.89 24.37
N LEU A 242 1.09 17.31 23.16
CA LEU A 242 1.86 17.72 21.97
C LEU A 242 1.14 18.80 21.12
N GLY A 243 -0.09 19.15 21.50
CA GLY A 243 -0.91 20.20 20.87
C GLY A 243 -2.01 19.69 19.94
N PHE A 244 -2.34 18.39 19.94
CA PHE A 244 -3.52 17.90 19.21
C PHE A 244 -4.81 18.56 19.71
N PRO A 245 -5.77 18.86 18.82
CA PRO A 245 -7.03 19.50 19.21
C PRO A 245 -7.94 18.57 20.02
N GLN A 246 -8.92 19.15 20.70
CA GLN A 246 -10.17 18.46 21.02
C GLN A 246 -11.16 18.74 19.88
N LEU A 247 -11.82 17.71 19.37
CA LEU A 247 -12.75 17.76 18.23
C LEU A 247 -14.05 17.05 18.63
N HIS A 248 -15.11 17.81 18.88
CA HIS A 248 -16.41 17.28 19.27
C HIS A 248 -17.20 16.76 18.05
N GLY A 249 -17.81 15.59 18.19
CA GLY A 249 -18.46 14.85 17.10
C GLY A 249 -17.48 14.07 16.21
N PHE A 250 -16.19 13.97 16.57
CA PHE A 250 -15.17 13.40 15.68
C PHE A 250 -15.39 11.91 15.45
N LEU A 251 -15.60 11.12 16.50
CA LEU A 251 -15.76 9.67 16.35
C LEU A 251 -17.09 9.30 15.66
N ASP A 252 -18.18 10.00 15.98
CA ASP A 252 -19.47 9.87 15.29
C ASP A 252 -19.35 10.21 13.79
N ALA A 253 -18.53 11.21 13.45
CA ALA A 253 -18.26 11.57 12.06
C ALA A 253 -17.32 10.58 11.35
N ALA A 254 -16.36 10.00 12.08
CA ALA A 254 -15.41 9.03 11.55
C ALA A 254 -16.09 7.71 11.14
N ILE A 255 -17.06 7.20 11.91
CA ILE A 255 -17.80 5.96 11.61
C ILE A 255 -18.96 6.13 10.61
N ARG A 256 -19.31 7.37 10.27
CA ARG A 256 -20.45 7.72 9.41
C ARG A 256 -20.21 7.29 7.96
N THR A 257 -21.27 6.88 7.25
CA THR A 257 -21.15 6.44 5.85
C THR A 257 -20.49 7.49 4.94
N VAL A 258 -19.40 7.08 4.29
CA VAL A 258 -18.65 7.79 3.25
C VAL A 258 -19.17 7.36 1.87
N HIS A 259 -19.12 8.26 0.89
CA HIS A 259 -19.54 7.99 -0.50
C HIS A 259 -18.33 8.04 -1.43
N SER A 260 -17.90 6.89 -1.96
CA SER A 260 -16.89 6.86 -3.03
C SER A 260 -17.52 7.07 -4.40
N PRO A 261 -16.97 7.96 -5.25
CA PRO A 261 -17.36 8.05 -6.65
C PRO A 261 -16.83 6.87 -7.50
N GLY A 262 -15.93 6.04 -6.95
CA GLY A 262 -15.19 5.04 -7.70
C GLY A 262 -14.14 5.65 -8.63
N LEU A 263 -13.18 4.85 -9.09
CA LEU A 263 -12.28 5.26 -10.17
C LEU A 263 -13.02 5.25 -11.50
N ARG A 264 -12.89 6.33 -12.28
CA ARG A 264 -13.39 6.48 -13.66
C ARG A 264 -12.40 5.97 -14.72
N LEU A 265 -11.53 5.07 -14.31
CA LEU A 265 -10.49 4.43 -15.11
C LEU A 265 -10.48 2.93 -14.78
N PRO A 266 -10.12 2.05 -15.72
CA PRO A 266 -9.80 0.68 -15.40
C PRO A 266 -8.73 0.60 -14.31
N TRP A 267 -8.83 -0.35 -13.39
CA TRP A 267 -7.87 -0.48 -12.29
C TRP A 267 -7.42 -1.92 -12.04
N TYR A 268 -6.17 -2.04 -11.59
CA TYR A 268 -5.45 -3.29 -11.35
C TYR A 268 -4.99 -3.40 -9.90
N SER A 269 -4.96 -4.63 -9.37
CA SER A 269 -4.60 -4.94 -7.99
C SER A 269 -3.30 -5.75 -7.94
N THR A 270 -2.31 -5.28 -7.19
CA THR A 270 -1.19 -6.12 -6.72
C THR A 270 -1.36 -6.34 -5.23
N VAL A 271 -0.99 -7.51 -4.73
CA VAL A 271 -1.14 -7.89 -3.32
C VAL A 271 0.06 -7.43 -2.48
N GLY A 272 -0.20 -6.91 -1.27
CA GLY A 272 0.82 -6.63 -0.25
C GLY A 272 0.83 -7.63 0.91
N ASN A 273 1.78 -7.47 1.84
CA ASN A 273 1.85 -8.37 2.99
C ASN A 273 0.67 -8.19 3.94
N HIS A 274 0.07 -7.00 4.06
CA HIS A 274 -1.13 -6.75 4.86
C HIS A 274 -2.40 -7.32 4.23
N ASP A 275 -2.39 -7.52 2.91
CA ASP A 275 -3.47 -8.22 2.20
C ASP A 275 -3.38 -9.74 2.32
N SER A 276 -2.20 -10.34 2.53
CA SER A 276 -2.02 -11.81 2.55
C SER A 276 -1.71 -12.40 3.91
N LEU A 277 -1.11 -11.62 4.80
CA LEU A 277 -0.71 -12.04 6.13
C LEU A 277 -1.64 -11.41 7.15
N PRO A 278 -2.15 -12.21 8.10
CA PRO A 278 -2.49 -11.77 9.44
C PRO A 278 -1.69 -10.56 9.94
N GLY A 279 -2.31 -9.39 9.78
CA GLY A 279 -1.76 -8.11 10.19
C GLY A 279 -0.39 -7.82 9.62
N GLY A 280 -0.17 -8.13 8.34
CA GLY A 280 1.11 -7.90 7.67
C GLY A 280 2.30 -8.73 8.15
N CYS A 281 2.20 -9.51 9.23
CA CYS A 281 3.39 -10.07 9.89
C CYS A 281 3.31 -11.53 10.37
N TYR A 282 2.13 -12.16 10.47
CA TYR A 282 2.03 -13.58 10.89
C TYR A 282 1.54 -14.49 9.76
N ALA A 283 1.97 -15.75 9.79
CA ALA A 283 1.60 -16.74 8.79
C ALA A 283 0.08 -17.04 8.81
N PRO A 284 -0.61 -17.08 7.66
CA PRO A 284 -2.05 -17.27 7.57
C PRO A 284 -2.50 -18.70 7.91
N GLY A 285 -3.77 -18.83 8.29
CA GLY A 285 -4.46 -20.13 8.44
C GLY A 285 -4.45 -20.75 9.83
N ASP A 286 -4.01 -20.05 10.87
CA ASP A 286 -4.02 -20.54 12.26
C ASP A 286 -5.30 -20.09 13.01
N PRO A 287 -6.05 -20.99 13.69
CA PRO A 287 -7.40 -20.69 14.22
C PRO A 287 -7.55 -19.63 15.30
N PHE A 288 -6.49 -19.23 16.00
CA PHE A 288 -6.56 -18.40 17.21
C PHE A 288 -7.21 -17.00 17.03
N PHE A 289 -7.40 -16.57 15.80
CA PHE A 289 -6.79 -15.34 15.34
C PHE A 289 -7.86 -14.51 14.57
N THR A 290 -8.88 -15.21 14.08
CA THR A 290 -10.29 -14.81 13.83
C THR A 290 -11.06 -14.82 15.12
N ASP A 291 -10.91 -15.85 15.95
CA ASP A 291 -11.53 -15.90 17.29
C ASP A 291 -11.17 -14.65 18.12
N LEU A 292 -9.97 -14.12 17.89
CA LEU A 292 -9.54 -12.80 18.32
C LEU A 292 -10.23 -11.66 17.56
N ALA A 293 -10.16 -11.62 16.22
CA ALA A 293 -10.67 -10.53 15.40
C ALA A 293 -12.20 -10.33 15.40
N THR A 294 -12.98 -11.40 15.34
CA THR A 294 -14.45 -11.34 15.41
C THR A 294 -14.95 -11.31 16.84
N GLY A 295 -14.09 -11.67 17.82
CA GLY A 295 -14.42 -11.73 19.24
C GLY A 295 -14.70 -10.37 19.91
N GLY A 296 -15.25 -10.43 21.12
CA GLY A 296 -15.69 -9.26 21.89
C GLY A 296 -14.68 -8.70 22.90
N HIS A 297 -13.37 -8.91 22.72
CA HIS A 297 -12.34 -8.51 23.70
C HIS A 297 -11.09 -7.91 23.04
N LYS A 298 -10.96 -6.58 23.08
CA LYS A 298 -9.85 -5.81 22.50
C LYS A 298 -8.82 -5.47 23.57
N LEU A 299 -7.54 -5.81 23.37
CA LEU A 299 -6.48 -5.34 24.27
C LEU A 299 -6.10 -3.90 23.92
N GLU A 300 -6.10 -2.99 24.89
CA GLU A 300 -5.80 -1.56 24.67
C GLU A 300 -4.55 -1.08 25.43
N THR A 301 -3.97 -1.89 26.32
CA THR A 301 -2.73 -1.55 27.05
C THR A 301 -1.85 -2.77 27.29
N LEU A 302 -0.54 -2.56 27.31
CA LEU A 302 0.46 -3.57 27.67
C LEU A 302 1.59 -2.89 28.46
N PRO A 303 2.24 -3.54 29.46
CA PRO A 303 3.40 -2.97 30.13
C PRO A 303 4.54 -2.70 29.12
N ALA A 304 5.20 -1.55 29.24
CA ALA A 304 6.22 -1.11 28.26
C ALA A 304 7.33 -2.15 28.00
N ALA A 305 7.79 -2.86 29.04
CA ALA A 305 8.80 -3.92 28.90
C ALA A 305 8.31 -5.13 28.08
N GLU A 306 7.00 -5.42 28.08
CA GLU A 306 6.39 -6.47 27.26
C GLU A 306 6.09 -5.95 25.84
N ALA A 307 5.67 -4.69 25.70
CA ALA A 307 5.56 -4.04 24.41
C ALA A 307 6.91 -4.02 23.66
N ALA A 308 8.01 -3.65 24.33
CA ALA A 308 9.37 -3.71 23.80
C ALA A 308 9.77 -5.14 23.34
N LYS A 309 9.39 -6.17 24.11
CA LYS A 309 9.64 -7.58 23.75
C LYS A 309 8.86 -7.98 22.49
N VAL A 310 7.57 -7.66 22.41
CA VAL A 310 6.71 -7.99 21.25
C VAL A 310 7.15 -7.21 20.01
N TRP A 311 7.41 -5.91 20.14
CA TRP A 311 7.94 -5.05 19.09
C TRP A 311 9.26 -5.59 18.50
N LYS A 312 10.21 -5.97 19.36
CA LYS A 312 11.44 -6.64 18.93
C LYS A 312 11.17 -7.96 18.21
N ALA A 313 10.21 -8.77 18.67
CA ALA A 313 9.88 -10.05 18.06
C ALA A 313 9.23 -9.92 16.67
N VAL A 314 8.39 -8.89 16.45
CA VAL A 314 7.83 -8.58 15.12
C VAL A 314 8.93 -8.05 14.19
N LYS A 315 9.68 -7.05 14.65
CA LYS A 315 10.74 -6.36 13.88
C LYS A 315 11.90 -7.28 13.47
N ASP A 316 12.34 -8.18 14.36
CA ASP A 316 13.39 -9.16 14.06
C ASP A 316 12.81 -10.49 13.49
N GLY A 317 11.50 -10.59 13.27
CA GLY A 317 10.83 -11.74 12.65
C GLY A 317 10.95 -13.05 13.43
N LEU A 318 10.96 -12.97 14.77
CA LEU A 318 11.24 -14.08 15.69
C LEU A 318 10.01 -14.94 16.00
N ASP A 319 8.79 -14.39 15.87
CA ASP A 319 7.54 -15.11 16.12
C ASP A 319 6.59 -15.11 14.90
N PRO A 320 7.01 -15.60 13.71
CA PRO A 320 6.20 -15.51 12.49
C PRO A 320 4.90 -16.34 12.52
N LYS A 321 4.67 -17.15 13.56
CA LYS A 321 3.44 -17.94 13.77
C LYS A 321 2.57 -17.44 14.94
N GLY A 322 2.95 -16.32 15.57
CA GLY A 322 2.22 -15.72 16.69
C GLY A 322 2.16 -16.61 17.95
N ALA A 323 3.14 -17.50 18.17
CA ALA A 323 3.18 -18.39 19.32
C ALA A 323 3.48 -17.67 20.64
N ASP A 324 4.35 -16.65 20.64
CA ASP A 324 4.57 -15.75 21.78
C ASP A 324 3.44 -14.73 21.91
N PHE A 325 2.95 -14.21 20.79
CA PHE A 325 1.77 -13.36 20.70
C PHE A 325 0.54 -13.95 21.40
N LYS A 326 0.22 -15.22 21.10
CA LYS A 326 -0.86 -16.00 21.74
C LYS A 326 -0.70 -16.11 23.26
N ARG A 327 0.53 -16.29 23.75
CA ARG A 327 0.81 -16.42 25.19
C ARG A 327 0.67 -15.06 25.91
N MET A 328 1.10 -13.98 25.26
CA MET A 328 0.89 -12.61 25.74
C MET A 328 -0.62 -12.29 25.85
N LEU A 329 -1.39 -12.44 24.76
CA LEU A 329 -2.83 -12.14 24.80
C LEU A 329 -3.59 -13.01 25.82
N LYS A 330 -3.22 -14.28 25.98
CA LYS A 330 -3.81 -15.14 27.02
C LYS A 330 -3.49 -14.67 28.44
N ALA A 331 -2.29 -14.12 28.68
CA ALA A 331 -1.92 -13.56 29.99
C ALA A 331 -2.68 -12.24 30.28
N HIS A 332 -2.87 -11.40 29.26
CA HIS A 332 -3.51 -10.09 29.37
C HIS A 332 -5.04 -10.11 29.14
N ALA A 333 -5.66 -11.27 28.89
CA ALA A 333 -7.09 -11.39 28.57
C ALA A 333 -8.04 -10.74 29.61
N LYS A 334 -7.66 -10.67 30.89
CA LYS A 334 -8.43 -9.98 31.94
C LYS A 334 -8.36 -8.45 31.90
N GLN A 335 -7.46 -7.89 31.09
CA GLN A 335 -7.23 -6.45 30.88
C GLN A 335 -7.85 -5.96 29.56
N ALA A 336 -8.34 -6.88 28.71
CA ALA A 336 -8.98 -6.54 27.45
C ALA A 336 -10.34 -5.87 27.69
N ARG A 337 -10.56 -4.74 27.00
CA ARG A 337 -11.83 -4.04 26.95
C ARG A 337 -12.87 -4.89 26.23
N ARG A 338 -14.09 -4.93 26.75
CA ARG A 338 -15.23 -5.53 26.05
C ARG A 338 -15.66 -4.64 24.90
N VAL A 339 -15.74 -5.22 23.71
CA VAL A 339 -16.25 -4.61 22.47
C VAL A 339 -17.30 -5.54 21.85
N THR A 340 -18.06 -5.06 20.88
CA THR A 340 -19.08 -5.87 20.21
C THR A 340 -18.42 -6.83 19.20
N PRO A 341 -18.74 -8.15 19.25
CA PRO A 341 -18.28 -9.11 18.25
C PRO A 341 -18.77 -8.77 16.83
N ASP A 342 -17.97 -9.07 15.81
CA ASP A 342 -18.33 -8.81 14.41
C ASP A 342 -17.62 -9.78 13.45
N GLU A 343 -18.39 -10.71 12.87
CA GLU A 343 -17.87 -11.72 11.92
C GLU A 343 -17.30 -11.12 10.63
N ARG A 344 -17.62 -9.86 10.29
CA ARG A 344 -17.05 -9.19 9.11
C ARG A 344 -15.56 -8.89 9.29
N ARG A 345 -15.07 -8.83 10.53
CA ARG A 345 -13.64 -8.65 10.84
C ARG A 345 -12.78 -9.86 10.45
N ALA A 346 -13.41 -11.00 10.15
CA ALA A 346 -12.74 -12.27 9.86
C ALA A 346 -11.77 -12.22 8.66
N PRO A 347 -10.85 -13.19 8.53
CA PRO A 347 -9.88 -13.25 7.44
C PRO A 347 -10.53 -13.58 6.12
N PHE A 348 -9.97 -13.01 5.07
CA PHE A 348 -10.04 -13.63 3.76
C PHE A 348 -8.76 -14.45 3.51
N THR A 349 -8.95 -15.69 3.10
CA THR A 349 -7.89 -16.49 2.46
C THR A 349 -7.56 -15.93 1.07
N ARG A 350 -6.42 -16.32 0.51
CA ARG A 350 -6.04 -16.01 -0.89
C ARG A 350 -7.17 -16.31 -1.89
N ALA A 351 -7.88 -17.41 -1.71
CA ALA A 351 -9.00 -17.79 -2.57
C ALA A 351 -10.25 -16.91 -2.37
N GLU A 352 -10.42 -16.29 -1.20
CA GLU A 352 -11.48 -15.30 -0.96
C GLU A 352 -11.10 -13.93 -1.51
N TYR A 353 -9.83 -13.49 -1.39
CA TYR A 353 -9.32 -12.29 -2.06
C TYR A 353 -9.57 -12.34 -3.57
N LEU A 354 -9.20 -13.47 -4.19
CA LEU A 354 -9.39 -13.71 -5.62
C LEU A 354 -10.88 -13.77 -6.01
N ARG A 355 -11.76 -14.35 -5.19
CA ARG A 355 -13.21 -14.32 -5.42
C ARG A 355 -13.78 -12.91 -5.33
N ALA A 356 -13.37 -12.12 -4.34
CA ALA A 356 -13.88 -10.76 -4.15
C ALA A 356 -13.47 -9.83 -5.30
N HIS A 357 -12.24 -9.94 -5.81
CA HIS A 357 -11.83 -9.21 -7.03
C HIS A 357 -12.58 -9.68 -8.29
N LEU A 358 -13.04 -10.93 -8.32
CA LEU A 358 -13.84 -11.51 -9.41
C LEU A 358 -15.36 -11.37 -9.22
N ASP A 359 -15.82 -10.62 -8.21
CA ASP A 359 -17.25 -10.37 -7.99
C ASP A 359 -17.75 -9.28 -8.95
N PRO A 360 -18.78 -9.53 -9.78
CA PRO A 360 -19.30 -8.54 -10.72
C PRO A 360 -19.81 -7.25 -10.07
N SER A 361 -20.21 -7.28 -8.79
CA SER A 361 -20.62 -6.07 -8.04
C SER A 361 -19.44 -5.10 -7.78
N HIS A 362 -18.21 -5.61 -7.81
CA HIS A 362 -16.99 -4.82 -7.68
C HIS A 362 -16.33 -4.49 -9.02
N ALA A 363 -16.92 -4.84 -10.17
CA ALA A 363 -16.27 -4.67 -11.47
C ALA A 363 -15.93 -3.21 -11.86
N GLY A 364 -16.67 -2.20 -11.37
CA GLY A 364 -16.38 -0.78 -11.60
C GLY A 364 -16.20 -0.40 -13.07
N HIS A 365 -15.11 0.31 -13.40
CA HIS A 365 -14.67 0.59 -14.78
C HIS A 365 -13.76 -0.52 -15.37
N GLY A 366 -13.71 -1.69 -14.73
CA GLY A 366 -12.97 -2.86 -15.17
C GLY A 366 -11.45 -2.81 -14.92
N PRO A 367 -10.67 -3.69 -15.59
CA PRO A 367 -11.17 -4.94 -16.17
C PRO A 367 -11.77 -5.84 -15.08
N HIS A 368 -12.74 -6.70 -15.43
CA HIS A 368 -13.29 -7.67 -14.48
C HIS A 368 -12.18 -8.53 -13.87
N GLY A 369 -12.10 -8.63 -12.54
CA GLY A 369 -11.00 -9.30 -11.85
C GLY A 369 -9.80 -8.42 -11.51
N HIS A 370 -9.72 -7.20 -12.06
CA HIS A 370 -8.67 -6.21 -11.76
C HIS A 370 -7.25 -6.75 -11.93
N GLY A 371 -7.06 -7.54 -12.99
CA GLY A 371 -5.83 -8.28 -13.30
C GLY A 371 -5.89 -9.76 -12.96
N TYR A 372 -6.71 -10.16 -11.98
CA TYR A 372 -6.98 -11.56 -11.66
C TYR A 372 -8.02 -12.17 -12.61
N THR A 373 -7.99 -13.50 -12.70
CA THR A 373 -8.84 -14.29 -13.61
C THR A 373 -9.38 -15.53 -12.91
N ALA A 374 -10.36 -16.22 -13.51
CA ALA A 374 -10.79 -17.54 -13.05
C ALA A 374 -9.64 -18.56 -13.01
N ALA A 375 -8.64 -18.44 -13.89
CA ALA A 375 -7.42 -19.26 -13.84
C ALA A 375 -6.56 -18.93 -12.61
N ASN A 376 -6.37 -17.64 -12.27
CA ASN A 376 -5.69 -17.25 -11.03
C ASN A 376 -6.37 -17.83 -9.78
N LEU A 377 -7.71 -17.87 -9.75
CA LEU A 377 -8.48 -18.49 -8.67
C LEU A 377 -8.28 -20.02 -8.62
N ALA A 378 -8.36 -20.71 -9.76
CA ALA A 378 -8.15 -22.16 -9.84
C ALA A 378 -6.71 -22.58 -9.48
N GLU A 379 -5.71 -21.77 -9.85
CA GLU A 379 -4.29 -21.98 -9.57
C GLU A 379 -3.86 -21.45 -8.18
N ASN A 380 -4.77 -20.76 -7.47
CA ASN A 380 -4.51 -20.05 -6.21
C ASN A 380 -3.28 -19.10 -6.29
N ARG A 381 -3.23 -18.30 -7.36
CA ARG A 381 -2.04 -17.56 -7.86
C ARG A 381 -2.27 -16.05 -7.92
N LEU A 382 -1.48 -15.27 -7.18
CA LEU A 382 -1.63 -13.81 -7.03
C LEU A 382 -0.75 -12.94 -7.97
N TYR A 383 -0.04 -13.54 -8.93
CA TYR A 383 0.76 -12.84 -9.94
C TYR A 383 0.20 -13.03 -11.35
N TYR A 384 0.35 -12.04 -12.23
CA TYR A 384 -0.25 -12.03 -13.58
C TYR A 384 0.46 -11.04 -14.54
N THR A 385 0.08 -11.09 -15.81
CA THR A 385 0.47 -10.09 -16.84
C THR A 385 -0.74 -9.37 -17.39
N PHE A 386 -0.56 -8.15 -17.90
CA PHE A 386 -1.60 -7.38 -18.59
C PHE A 386 -1.01 -6.47 -19.67
N ARG A 387 -1.78 -6.21 -20.73
CA ARG A 387 -1.41 -5.23 -21.78
C ARG A 387 -1.63 -3.84 -21.21
N VAL A 388 -0.55 -3.07 -21.06
CA VAL A 388 -0.62 -1.64 -20.68
C VAL A 388 -0.92 -0.79 -21.92
N SER A 389 -0.28 -1.14 -23.04
CA SER A 389 -0.57 -0.62 -24.37
C SER A 389 0.00 -1.56 -25.43
N ASP A 390 -0.17 -1.25 -26.70
CA ASP A 390 0.40 -2.01 -27.83
C ASP A 390 1.94 -2.08 -27.84
N HIS A 391 2.61 -1.31 -26.99
CA HIS A 391 4.07 -1.27 -26.87
C HIS A 391 4.57 -1.51 -25.44
N VAL A 392 3.68 -1.81 -24.49
CA VAL A 392 4.01 -1.94 -23.06
C VAL A 392 3.29 -3.11 -22.40
N LEU A 393 4.07 -3.99 -21.78
CA LEU A 393 3.61 -5.13 -20.98
C LEU A 393 3.72 -4.80 -19.48
N GLY A 394 2.62 -4.94 -18.75
CA GLY A 394 2.60 -4.91 -17.29
C GLY A 394 2.74 -6.32 -16.71
N ILE A 395 3.55 -6.46 -15.65
CA ILE A 395 3.71 -7.72 -14.91
C ILE A 395 3.52 -7.44 -13.41
N SER A 396 2.50 -8.03 -12.79
CA SER A 396 2.22 -7.92 -11.35
C SER A 396 2.75 -9.16 -10.62
N LEU A 397 3.51 -8.96 -9.54
CA LEU A 397 4.20 -10.00 -8.77
C LEU A 397 3.68 -10.12 -7.33
N ASP A 398 3.46 -11.37 -6.89
CA ASP A 398 3.25 -11.71 -5.49
C ASP A 398 4.61 -11.81 -4.80
N THR A 399 4.94 -10.81 -3.99
CA THR A 399 6.20 -10.74 -3.23
C THR A 399 6.01 -11.08 -1.75
N THR A 400 4.81 -11.53 -1.36
CA THR A 400 4.50 -11.92 0.02
C THR A 400 5.15 -13.24 0.39
N ASP A 401 5.46 -13.45 1.67
CA ASP A 401 5.98 -14.73 2.17
C ASP A 401 4.95 -15.45 3.05
N PRO A 402 4.35 -16.57 2.57
CA PRO A 402 3.40 -17.36 3.36
C PRO A 402 3.97 -17.94 4.65
N GLY A 403 5.29 -17.93 4.85
CA GLY A 403 5.95 -18.26 6.12
C GLY A 403 5.81 -17.19 7.22
N GLY A 404 5.23 -16.03 6.91
CA GLY A 404 5.07 -14.90 7.82
C GLY A 404 6.29 -13.97 7.87
N HIS A 405 6.20 -12.93 8.72
CA HIS A 405 7.01 -11.71 8.75
C HIS A 405 6.75 -10.74 7.58
N TYR A 406 6.99 -9.44 7.80
CA TYR A 406 6.59 -8.37 6.86
C TYR A 406 7.54 -8.19 5.68
N THR A 407 8.79 -8.71 5.73
CA THR A 407 9.68 -8.64 4.55
C THR A 407 9.33 -9.73 3.53
N GLY A 408 9.58 -9.44 2.25
CA GLY A 408 9.10 -10.25 1.13
C GLY A 408 10.11 -11.23 0.55
N SER A 409 9.65 -12.03 -0.41
CA SER A 409 10.48 -12.81 -1.33
C SER A 409 9.63 -13.39 -2.48
N VAL A 410 10.26 -14.05 -3.45
CA VAL A 410 9.59 -14.71 -4.58
C VAL A 410 9.92 -16.21 -4.58
N GLY A 411 8.91 -17.06 -4.72
CA GLY A 411 9.08 -18.52 -4.89
C GLY A 411 9.66 -18.88 -6.27
N GLU A 412 10.51 -19.91 -6.31
CA GLU A 412 11.19 -20.41 -7.52
C GLU A 412 10.24 -20.68 -8.72
N ALA A 413 9.00 -21.11 -8.47
CA ALA A 413 8.00 -21.32 -9.52
C ALA A 413 7.56 -20.00 -10.17
N GLN A 414 7.38 -18.93 -9.38
CA GLN A 414 7.07 -17.59 -9.88
C GLN A 414 8.30 -16.95 -10.55
N LEU A 415 9.50 -17.13 -10.00
CA LEU A 415 10.73 -16.61 -10.61
C LEU A 415 10.97 -17.21 -12.00
N ARG A 416 10.82 -18.54 -12.14
CA ARG A 416 10.88 -19.23 -13.44
C ARG A 416 9.74 -18.83 -14.39
N TRP A 417 8.56 -18.48 -13.87
CA TRP A 417 7.46 -17.95 -14.69
C TRP A 417 7.84 -16.58 -15.26
N LEU A 418 8.31 -15.66 -14.42
CA LEU A 418 8.76 -14.33 -14.82
C LEU A 418 9.88 -14.41 -15.88
N GLU A 419 10.88 -15.26 -15.66
CA GLU A 419 11.96 -15.51 -16.62
C GLU A 419 11.44 -15.99 -18.00
N ARG A 420 10.46 -16.91 -18.02
CA ARG A 420 9.84 -17.37 -19.28
C ARG A 420 9.08 -16.23 -19.96
N THR A 421 8.21 -15.53 -19.23
CA THR A 421 7.41 -14.41 -19.74
C THR A 421 8.27 -13.30 -20.35
N LEU A 422 9.41 -12.97 -19.73
CA LEU A 422 10.36 -12.00 -20.29
C LEU A 422 11.00 -12.52 -21.60
N LYS A 423 11.47 -13.78 -21.62
CA LYS A 423 12.03 -14.44 -22.82
C LYS A 423 11.01 -14.66 -23.95
N GLU A 424 9.73 -14.78 -23.62
CA GLU A 424 8.62 -14.89 -24.56
C GLU A 424 8.32 -13.53 -25.21
N ASN A 425 8.22 -12.46 -24.41
CA ASN A 425 8.09 -11.08 -24.91
C ASN A 425 9.27 -10.68 -25.83
N GLU A 426 10.51 -11.01 -25.45
CA GLU A 426 11.71 -10.71 -26.25
C GLU A 426 11.75 -11.40 -27.62
N LYS A 427 11.05 -12.54 -27.76
CA LYS A 427 10.90 -13.25 -29.04
C LYS A 427 9.71 -12.71 -29.85
N GLY A 428 8.58 -12.48 -29.17
CA GLY A 428 7.31 -12.02 -29.72
C GLY A 428 7.20 -10.50 -29.89
N GLU A 429 6.23 -9.89 -29.20
CA GLU A 429 5.84 -8.47 -29.35
C GLU A 429 6.97 -7.46 -29.08
N LYS A 430 7.98 -7.83 -28.27
CA LYS A 430 9.11 -6.97 -27.86
C LYS A 430 8.65 -5.65 -27.23
N ALA A 431 7.54 -5.70 -26.50
CA ALA A 431 7.01 -4.61 -25.70
C ALA A 431 8.01 -4.21 -24.60
N HIS A 432 8.00 -2.94 -24.20
CA HIS A 432 8.70 -2.49 -23.01
C HIS A 432 7.98 -3.02 -21.75
N VAL A 433 8.74 -3.45 -20.74
CA VAL A 433 8.17 -4.13 -19.57
C VAL A 433 8.20 -3.22 -18.34
N LEU A 434 7.04 -3.09 -17.70
CA LEU A 434 6.84 -2.48 -16.39
C LEU A 434 6.48 -3.58 -15.39
N VAL A 435 7.30 -3.71 -14.34
CA VAL A 435 7.11 -4.68 -13.27
C VAL A 435 6.47 -3.98 -12.07
N PHE A 436 5.50 -4.62 -11.44
CA PHE A 436 4.78 -4.15 -10.28
C PHE A 436 4.88 -5.18 -9.16
N SER A 437 5.24 -4.74 -7.96
CA SER A 437 5.21 -5.56 -6.74
C SER A 437 4.91 -4.68 -5.54
N HIS A 438 4.56 -5.28 -4.41
CA HIS A 438 4.51 -4.54 -3.16
C HIS A 438 5.90 -4.24 -2.61
N HIS A 439 6.70 -5.28 -2.33
CA HIS A 439 8.03 -5.12 -1.74
C HIS A 439 9.06 -4.56 -2.73
N THR A 440 10.12 -3.95 -2.16
CA THR A 440 11.25 -3.35 -2.88
C THR A 440 12.46 -4.27 -2.95
N SER A 441 13.44 -3.95 -3.81
CA SER A 441 14.73 -4.65 -3.88
C SER A 441 15.48 -4.73 -2.54
N LYS A 442 15.19 -3.80 -1.62
CA LYS A 442 15.83 -3.64 -0.29
C LYS A 442 15.01 -4.24 0.86
N THR A 443 13.78 -4.70 0.60
CA THR A 443 12.83 -5.20 1.62
C THR A 443 12.35 -6.63 1.33
N MET A 444 13.11 -7.34 0.49
CA MET A 444 12.91 -8.74 0.15
C MET A 444 14.11 -9.58 0.62
N ASP A 445 14.17 -9.90 1.91
CA ASP A 445 15.20 -10.76 2.52
C ASP A 445 14.61 -12.03 3.17
N ASN A 446 13.30 -12.24 3.05
CA ASN A 446 12.59 -13.31 3.75
C ASN A 446 12.71 -14.66 3.04
N THR A 447 13.71 -15.46 3.40
CA THR A 447 13.91 -16.80 2.84
C THR A 447 13.28 -17.92 3.71
N ARG A 448 12.19 -17.64 4.43
CA ARG A 448 11.46 -18.64 5.22
C ARG A 448 10.78 -19.65 4.28
N PRO A 449 10.79 -20.97 4.56
CA PRO A 449 10.09 -21.92 3.71
C PRO A 449 8.57 -21.66 3.68
N ASP A 450 7.99 -21.64 2.49
CA ASP A 450 6.54 -21.57 2.29
C ASP A 450 5.87 -22.80 2.98
N PRO A 451 4.94 -22.62 3.95
CA PRO A 451 4.33 -23.74 4.66
C PRO A 451 3.55 -24.71 3.77
N ALA A 452 3.04 -24.24 2.62
CA ALA A 452 2.36 -25.09 1.63
C ALA A 452 3.34 -25.72 0.64
N ARG A 453 4.59 -25.23 0.57
CA ARG A 453 5.65 -25.69 -0.35
C ARG A 453 7.03 -25.69 0.32
N PRO A 454 7.27 -26.49 1.38
CA PRO A 454 8.45 -26.39 2.25
C PRO A 454 9.79 -26.75 1.56
N HIS A 455 9.76 -27.18 0.31
CA HIS A 455 10.94 -27.47 -0.52
C HIS A 455 11.08 -26.52 -1.72
N GLU A 456 10.14 -25.58 -1.94
CA GLU A 456 10.31 -24.54 -2.96
C GLU A 456 11.25 -23.45 -2.44
N LYS A 457 12.35 -23.20 -3.16
CA LYS A 457 13.31 -22.18 -2.80
C LYS A 457 12.70 -20.77 -2.92
N ARG A 458 12.92 -19.93 -1.91
CA ARG A 458 12.57 -18.51 -1.90
C ARG A 458 13.76 -17.65 -2.33
N TYR A 459 13.48 -16.54 -3.00
CA TYR A 459 14.47 -15.64 -3.59
C TYR A 459 14.24 -14.19 -3.13
N GLY A 460 15.29 -13.56 -2.61
CA GLY A 460 15.27 -12.17 -2.19
C GLY A 460 15.46 -11.16 -3.33
N GLY A 461 15.35 -9.88 -3.00
CA GLY A 461 15.31 -8.76 -3.97
C GLY A 461 16.52 -8.68 -4.89
N ALA A 462 17.71 -9.04 -4.41
CA ALA A 462 18.93 -9.06 -5.22
C ALA A 462 18.84 -10.00 -6.44
N ALA A 463 18.22 -11.17 -6.28
CA ALA A 463 18.03 -12.12 -7.39
C ALA A 463 16.94 -11.67 -8.37
N LEU A 464 15.95 -10.91 -7.90
CA LEU A 464 14.96 -10.26 -8.77
C LEU A 464 15.59 -9.11 -9.56
N VAL A 465 16.45 -8.29 -8.93
CA VAL A 465 17.25 -7.26 -9.64
C VAL A 465 18.13 -7.91 -10.72
N GLU A 466 18.83 -9.00 -10.40
CA GLU A 466 19.69 -9.73 -11.36
C GLU A 466 18.88 -10.21 -12.58
N LEU A 467 17.74 -10.89 -12.35
CA LEU A 467 16.86 -11.35 -13.42
C LEU A 467 16.32 -10.20 -14.28
N LEU A 468 15.80 -9.14 -13.65
CA LEU A 468 15.26 -7.97 -14.37
C LEU A 468 16.34 -7.21 -15.14
N ALA A 469 17.55 -7.11 -14.58
CA ALA A 469 18.66 -6.42 -15.23
C ALA A 469 19.15 -7.14 -16.51
N ALA A 470 19.04 -8.47 -16.55
CA ALA A 470 19.40 -9.31 -17.69
C ALA A 470 18.47 -9.14 -18.91
N HIS A 471 17.25 -8.63 -18.70
CA HIS A 471 16.21 -8.51 -19.75
C HIS A 471 16.09 -7.06 -20.25
N PRO A 472 16.72 -6.67 -21.38
CA PRO A 472 16.86 -5.27 -21.83
C PRO A 472 15.54 -4.57 -22.21
N ARG A 473 14.41 -5.30 -22.24
CA ARG A 473 13.07 -4.73 -22.42
C ARG A 473 12.46 -4.21 -21.12
N VAL A 474 12.96 -4.60 -19.94
CA VAL A 474 12.54 -4.05 -18.65
C VAL A 474 13.02 -2.61 -18.54
N VAL A 475 12.08 -1.69 -18.28
CA VAL A 475 12.35 -0.24 -18.21
C VAL A 475 12.03 0.35 -16.84
N GLY A 476 11.09 -0.26 -16.10
CA GLY A 476 10.71 0.19 -14.77
C GLY A 476 10.25 -0.96 -13.87
N TRP A 477 10.56 -0.86 -12.58
CA TRP A 477 9.99 -1.63 -11.50
C TRP A 477 9.33 -0.65 -10.50
N ILE A 478 8.03 -0.75 -10.30
CA ILE A 478 7.20 0.16 -9.51
C ILE A 478 6.72 -0.58 -8.25
N ASN A 479 6.90 0.00 -7.07
CA ASN A 479 6.59 -0.66 -5.79
C ASN A 479 6.25 0.30 -4.63
N GLY A 480 5.88 -0.29 -3.48
CA GLY A 480 5.45 0.37 -2.24
C GLY A 480 6.28 -0.06 -1.04
N HIS A 481 5.61 -0.52 0.03
CA HIS A 481 6.12 -1.19 1.25
C HIS A 481 7.05 -0.36 2.16
N SER A 482 7.94 0.44 1.58
CA SER A 482 8.86 1.31 2.31
C SER A 482 8.20 2.56 2.90
N HIS A 483 6.92 2.78 2.55
CA HIS A 483 6.12 3.99 2.81
C HIS A 483 6.80 5.28 2.29
N LYS A 484 7.77 5.17 1.37
CA LYS A 484 8.71 6.25 1.02
C LYS A 484 8.89 6.45 -0.48
N ASN A 485 8.97 7.71 -0.89
CA ASN A 485 9.48 8.08 -2.20
C ASN A 485 11.01 7.88 -2.24
N ASP A 486 11.46 6.84 -2.96
CA ASP A 486 12.88 6.52 -3.22
C ASP A 486 13.00 6.00 -4.66
N ILE A 487 13.98 6.47 -5.44
CA ILE A 487 14.14 6.09 -6.84
C ILE A 487 15.58 5.65 -7.13
N THR A 488 15.74 4.36 -7.44
CA THR A 488 17.03 3.66 -7.54
C THR A 488 17.32 3.20 -8.98
N PRO A 489 18.47 3.58 -9.58
CA PRO A 489 18.88 3.09 -10.90
C PRO A 489 19.54 1.70 -10.80
N HIS A 490 19.07 0.75 -11.62
CA HIS A 490 19.58 -0.64 -11.68
C HIS A 490 20.29 -0.96 -13.00
N GLY A 491 21.06 -0.02 -13.56
CA GLY A 491 21.94 -0.20 -14.73
C GLY A 491 21.25 -0.33 -16.10
N SER A 492 20.09 -0.98 -16.18
CA SER A 492 19.23 -1.07 -17.36
C SER A 492 17.83 -0.50 -17.15
N PHE A 493 17.29 -0.57 -15.92
CA PHE A 493 15.94 -0.10 -15.55
C PHE A 493 15.94 0.79 -14.30
N TRP A 494 14.82 1.47 -14.03
CA TRP A 494 14.60 2.24 -12.80
C TRP A 494 13.68 1.51 -11.82
N GLU A 495 14.06 1.41 -10.55
CA GLU A 495 13.13 1.10 -9.46
C GLU A 495 12.54 2.39 -8.89
N VAL A 496 11.21 2.43 -8.72
CA VAL A 496 10.42 3.58 -8.27
C VAL A 496 9.53 3.16 -7.11
N SER A 497 9.93 3.51 -5.89
CA SER A 497 9.09 3.41 -4.71
C SER A 497 8.26 4.68 -4.51
N THR A 498 7.03 4.53 -4.02
CA THR A 498 6.12 5.63 -3.73
C THR A 498 5.76 5.65 -2.25
N ALA A 499 5.51 6.85 -1.70
CA ALA A 499 5.07 7.00 -0.31
C ALA A 499 3.68 6.40 -0.09
N SER A 500 3.44 5.88 1.11
CA SER A 500 2.14 5.29 1.47
C SER A 500 1.03 6.35 1.52
N HIS A 501 -0.23 5.90 1.50
CA HIS A 501 -1.40 6.77 1.73
C HIS A 501 -1.82 6.83 3.19
N ILE A 502 -1.26 5.98 4.06
CA ILE A 502 -1.54 5.98 5.50
C ILE A 502 -0.68 6.98 6.28
N ASP A 503 0.60 7.14 5.91
CA ASP A 503 1.53 8.08 6.55
C ASP A 503 1.72 9.36 5.72
N PHE A 504 2.05 10.47 6.38
CA PHE A 504 2.44 11.69 5.68
C PHE A 504 3.70 11.44 4.84
N PRO A 505 3.71 11.73 3.52
CA PRO A 505 2.90 12.77 2.85
C PRO A 505 1.63 12.32 2.11
N GLN A 506 1.23 11.04 2.13
CA GLN A 506 -0.01 10.55 1.48
C GLN A 506 -0.08 10.83 -0.04
N LEU A 507 0.97 10.47 -0.79
CA LEU A 507 1.16 10.89 -2.20
C LEU A 507 0.99 9.75 -3.22
N ALA A 508 0.07 9.91 -4.17
CA ALA A 508 0.00 9.07 -5.36
C ALA A 508 1.00 9.51 -6.43
N ARG A 509 1.33 8.62 -7.37
CA ARG A 509 2.30 8.90 -8.44
C ARG A 509 1.69 8.66 -9.82
N VAL A 510 1.54 9.71 -10.62
CA VAL A 510 1.30 9.56 -12.07
C VAL A 510 2.62 9.17 -12.73
N ILE A 511 2.57 8.18 -13.61
CA ILE A 511 3.73 7.64 -14.34
C ILE A 511 3.43 7.68 -15.84
N GLU A 512 4.34 8.26 -16.61
CA GLU A 512 4.29 8.40 -18.06
C GLU A 512 5.56 7.79 -18.67
N LEU A 513 5.43 6.65 -19.35
CA LEU A 513 6.52 6.09 -20.16
C LEU A 513 6.45 6.70 -21.56
N VAL A 514 7.55 7.29 -22.02
CA VAL A 514 7.61 7.98 -23.32
C VAL A 514 8.81 7.52 -24.15
N ASP A 515 8.61 7.45 -25.46
CA ASP A 515 9.69 7.40 -26.45
C ASP A 515 10.15 8.84 -26.75
N ASN A 516 11.43 9.13 -26.58
CA ASN A 516 11.97 10.48 -26.86
C ASN A 516 12.31 10.69 -28.33
N HIS A 517 12.25 9.66 -29.19
CA HIS A 517 12.63 9.72 -30.62
C HIS A 517 14.08 10.18 -30.88
N ASP A 518 14.99 9.80 -29.98
CA ASP A 518 16.44 10.05 -30.08
C ASP A 518 17.29 8.88 -29.55
N GLY A 519 16.71 7.68 -29.51
CA GLY A 519 17.36 6.50 -28.92
C GLY A 519 17.27 6.42 -27.39
N THR A 520 16.55 7.36 -26.74
CA THR A 520 16.22 7.28 -25.32
C THR A 520 14.72 7.10 -25.07
N LEU A 521 14.39 6.59 -23.89
CA LEU A 521 13.06 6.66 -23.30
C LEU A 521 13.14 7.55 -22.05
N SER A 522 12.00 8.12 -21.63
CA SER A 522 11.86 8.64 -20.27
C SER A 522 10.74 7.92 -19.53
N LEU A 523 10.99 7.51 -18.28
CA LEU A 523 9.94 7.25 -17.30
C LEU A 523 9.73 8.54 -16.51
N ILE A 524 8.70 9.31 -16.86
CA ILE A 524 8.40 10.59 -16.22
C ILE A 524 7.41 10.33 -15.09
N THR A 525 7.70 10.82 -13.88
CA THR A 525 6.80 10.65 -12.74
C THR A 525 6.42 12.00 -12.11
N THR A 526 5.19 12.08 -11.62
CA THR A 526 4.62 13.28 -11.01
C THR A 526 3.79 12.91 -9.78
N LEU A 527 4.09 13.50 -8.62
CA LEU A 527 3.38 13.21 -7.37
C LEU A 527 2.11 14.06 -7.22
N VAL A 528 1.11 13.49 -6.55
CA VAL A 528 -0.27 13.98 -6.43
C VAL A 528 -0.80 13.76 -5.01
N GLU A 529 -1.35 14.82 -4.40
CA GLU A 529 -2.06 14.78 -3.09
C GLU A 529 -3.57 14.58 -3.28
N SER A 530 -4.30 14.10 -2.26
CA SER A 530 -5.77 13.97 -2.30
C SER A 530 -6.52 15.28 -2.55
N ALA A 531 -7.77 15.23 -3.01
CA ALA A 531 -8.57 16.39 -3.39
C ALA A 531 -8.91 17.33 -2.22
N ALA A 532 -8.85 16.83 -0.99
CA ALA A 532 -9.08 17.60 0.23
C ALA A 532 -8.21 18.88 0.32
N PRO A 533 -8.76 19.98 0.88
CA PRO A 533 -8.05 21.24 1.07
C PRO A 533 -6.72 21.09 1.83
N HIS A 534 -5.76 21.96 1.53
CA HIS A 534 -4.47 22.01 2.24
C HIS A 534 -4.59 22.59 3.67
N ARG A 535 -5.72 23.22 4.00
CA ARG A 535 -6.04 23.77 5.31
C ARG A 535 -7.25 23.05 5.86
N THR A 536 -7.14 22.52 7.06
CA THR A 536 -8.27 21.92 7.78
C THR A 536 -9.15 23.00 8.43
N ASP A 537 -10.46 22.79 8.48
CA ASP A 537 -11.34 23.44 9.46
C ASP A 537 -11.70 22.40 10.53
N PHE A 538 -11.58 22.74 11.81
CA PHE A 538 -11.88 21.82 12.91
C PHE A 538 -13.38 21.71 13.23
N SER A 539 -14.21 22.54 12.62
CA SER A 539 -15.68 22.43 12.62
C SER A 539 -16.23 21.68 11.40
N ASP A 540 -15.43 21.52 10.34
CA ASP A 540 -15.82 20.74 9.16
C ASP A 540 -15.58 19.24 9.38
N LEU A 541 -16.64 18.56 9.82
CA LEU A 541 -16.69 17.10 9.94
C LEU A 541 -17.42 16.44 8.75
N SER A 542 -17.42 17.07 7.57
CA SER A 542 -17.87 16.46 6.30
C SER A 542 -16.85 15.44 5.76
N GLN A 543 -17.19 14.70 4.70
CA GLN A 543 -16.24 13.82 3.99
C GLN A 543 -14.95 14.57 3.58
N THR A 544 -15.08 15.81 3.11
CA THR A 544 -13.95 16.64 2.68
C THR A 544 -13.12 17.15 3.87
N GLY A 545 -13.79 17.58 4.95
CA GLY A 545 -13.13 18.02 6.19
C GLY A 545 -12.38 16.90 6.91
N LEU A 546 -12.97 15.71 6.98
CA LEU A 546 -12.31 14.50 7.50
C LEU A 546 -11.10 14.10 6.63
N ALA A 547 -11.18 14.23 5.31
CA ALA A 547 -10.04 13.97 4.42
C ALA A 547 -8.91 15.03 4.54
N ALA A 548 -9.22 16.27 4.97
CA ALA A 548 -8.22 17.28 5.33
C ALA A 548 -7.61 17.01 6.72
N LEU A 549 -8.45 16.62 7.70
CA LEU A 549 -8.02 16.13 9.02
C LEU A 549 -7.06 14.95 8.88
N TYR A 550 -7.35 13.96 8.03
CA TYR A 550 -6.49 12.79 7.78
C TYR A 550 -5.04 13.17 7.44
N ARG A 551 -4.84 14.21 6.62
CA ARG A 551 -3.52 14.70 6.20
C ARG A 551 -2.82 15.56 7.26
N GLU A 552 -3.58 16.38 7.99
CA GLU A 552 -3.01 17.21 9.06
C GLU A 552 -2.68 16.40 10.32
N LEU A 553 -3.51 15.39 10.65
CA LEU A 553 -3.24 14.43 11.72
C LEU A 553 -2.07 13.52 11.38
N SER A 554 -1.96 12.97 10.16
CA SER A 554 -0.78 12.18 9.75
C SER A 554 0.51 13.01 9.71
N PHE A 555 0.43 14.31 9.39
CA PHE A 555 1.57 15.21 9.53
C PHE A 555 2.01 15.38 11.00
N ASN A 556 1.07 15.47 11.93
CA ASN A 556 1.36 15.74 13.34
C ASN A 556 1.51 14.49 14.22
N ALA A 557 1.20 13.30 13.68
CA ALA A 557 1.31 12.02 14.39
C ALA A 557 2.67 11.89 15.12
N PRO A 558 2.68 11.51 16.40
CA PRO A 558 3.94 11.34 17.13
C PRO A 558 4.87 10.33 16.45
N GLU A 559 6.18 10.55 16.52
CA GLU A 559 7.22 9.79 15.80
C GLU A 559 7.14 9.80 14.25
N ALA A 560 6.17 10.47 13.61
CA ALA A 560 5.98 10.44 12.16
C ALA A 560 7.22 10.87 11.36
N ARG A 561 7.80 9.92 10.61
CA ARG A 561 9.03 10.09 9.81
C ARG A 561 8.87 11.18 8.75
N LYS A 562 9.80 12.15 8.72
CA LYS A 562 9.75 13.31 7.80
C LYS A 562 10.56 13.12 6.51
N ASP A 563 11.24 11.99 6.35
CA ASP A 563 12.01 11.64 5.15
C ASP A 563 11.23 10.76 4.15
N LEU A 564 10.02 10.28 4.51
CA LEU A 564 9.11 9.53 3.62
C LEU A 564 8.78 10.28 2.32
N VAL A 565 8.77 11.62 2.39
CA VAL A 565 8.56 12.52 1.25
C VAL A 565 9.65 12.43 0.17
N GLY A 566 10.79 11.79 0.46
CA GLY A 566 11.91 11.64 -0.47
C GLY A 566 12.64 12.96 -0.76
N THR A 567 13.68 12.91 -1.58
CA THR A 567 14.41 14.10 -2.05
C THR A 567 13.78 14.65 -3.34
N ALA A 568 14.27 15.78 -3.84
CA ALA A 568 13.88 16.27 -5.18
C ALA A 568 14.20 15.27 -6.31
N ARG A 569 15.08 14.28 -6.09
CA ARG A 569 15.39 13.19 -7.04
C ARG A 569 14.42 12.01 -6.99
N ASP A 570 13.45 12.02 -6.07
CA ASP A 570 12.51 10.92 -5.83
C ASP A 570 11.04 11.36 -6.02
N ARG A 571 10.81 12.66 -6.21
CA ARG A 571 9.51 13.31 -6.35
C ARG A 571 9.10 13.44 -7.82
N ASN A 572 8.98 14.67 -8.32
CA ASN A 572 8.69 14.96 -9.72
C ASN A 572 9.98 14.79 -10.53
N VAL A 573 10.04 13.79 -11.41
CA VAL A 573 11.28 13.45 -12.13
C VAL A 573 11.05 13.03 -13.57
N GLU A 574 12.07 13.26 -14.41
CA GLU A 574 12.22 12.62 -15.71
C GLU A 574 13.40 11.63 -15.64
N LEU A 575 13.10 10.33 -15.64
CA LEU A 575 14.09 9.26 -15.50
C LEU A 575 14.50 8.73 -16.88
N LEU A 576 15.71 9.07 -17.33
CA LEU A 576 16.16 8.71 -18.68
C LEU A 576 16.69 7.28 -18.76
N LEU A 577 16.46 6.63 -19.90
CA LEU A 577 16.80 5.24 -20.22
C LEU A 577 17.29 5.16 -21.67
N LYS A 578 18.14 4.18 -22.00
CA LYS A 578 18.43 3.84 -23.40
C LYS A 578 17.26 3.04 -23.97
N ARG A 579 16.75 3.42 -25.14
CA ARG A 579 15.86 2.56 -25.92
C ARG A 579 16.71 1.45 -26.54
N ARG A 580 16.51 0.22 -26.08
CA ARG A 580 17.15 -1.00 -26.58
C ARG A 580 16.15 -1.79 -27.43
#